data_AF-A0A519Y6A7-F1
#
_entry.id   AF-A0A519Y6A7-F1
#
_cell.length_a   1.000
_cell.length_b   1.000
_cell.length_c   1.000
_cell.angle_alpha   90.00
_cell.angle_beta   90.00
_cell.angle_gamma   90.00
#
_symmetry.space_group_name_H-M   'P 1'
#
loop_
_entity.id
_entity.type
_entity.pdbx_description
1 polymer ?
#
loop_
_entity_poly.entity_id
_entity_poly.type
_entity_poly.pdbx_seq_one_letter_code
_entity_poly.pdbx_strand_id
1 'polypeptide(L)' 'AQEDFAAEALRRMQERNITQLVVLDSGQFAGFIHLHDVLREGLV' A
#
# COMPACT_ATOMS: atom_id res chain seq x y z
N ALA A 1 -7.88 -11.85 5.41
CA ALA A 1 -6.62 -11.99 6.18
C ALA A 1 -5.74 -10.77 5.87
N GLN A 2 -4.70 -10.46 6.64
CA GLN A 2 -3.91 -9.23 6.50
C GLN A 2 -3.30 -9.02 5.09
N GLU A 3 -3.11 -10.12 4.35
CA GLU A 3 -2.69 -10.15 2.94
C GLU A 3 -3.65 -9.43 1.98
N ASP A 4 -4.95 -9.44 2.26
CA ASP A 4 -5.97 -8.81 1.41
C ASP A 4 -5.79 -7.28 1.34
N PHE A 5 -5.28 -6.66 2.41
CA PHE A 5 -5.09 -5.21 2.49
C PHE A 5 -3.86 -4.73 1.70
N ALA A 6 -2.76 -5.48 1.73
CA ALA A 6 -1.55 -5.16 0.99
C ALA A 6 -1.77 -5.30 -0.52
N ALA A 7 -2.44 -6.39 -0.94
CA ALA A 7 -2.81 -6.62 -2.34
C ALA A 7 -3.74 -5.52 -2.88
N GLU A 8 -4.71 -5.09 -2.08
CA GLU A 8 -5.61 -4.00 -2.47
C GLU A 8 -4.89 -2.64 -2.55
N ALA A 9 -3.98 -2.34 -1.63
CA ALA A 9 -3.14 -1.14 -1.71
C ALA A 9 -2.26 -1.14 -2.98
N LEU A 10 -1.68 -2.29 -3.31
CA LEU A 10 -0.89 -2.49 -4.52
C LEU A 10 -1.71 -2.25 -5.79
N ARG A 11 -2.90 -2.87 -5.87
CA ARG A 11 -3.83 -2.70 -6.99
C ARG A 11 -4.21 -1.23 -7.18
N ARG A 12 -4.55 -0.52 -6.10
CA ARG A 12 -4.90 0.92 -6.16
C ARG A 12 -3.74 1.77 -6.66
N MET A 13 -2.51 1.47 -6.22
CA MET A 13 -1.32 2.18 -6.69
C MET A 13 -1.12 1.99 -8.19
N GLN A 14 -1.25 0.76 -8.70
CA GLN A 14 -1.15 0.44 -10.14
C GLN A 14 -2.24 1.12 -10.97
N GLU A 15 -3.50 1.01 -10.55
CA GLU A 15 -4.66 1.60 -11.25
C GLU A 15 -4.58 3.12 -11.37
N ARG A 16 -3.99 3.77 -10.37
CA ARG A 16 -3.81 5.22 -10.33
C ARG A 16 -2.46 5.69 -10.84
N ASN A 17 -1.58 4.76 -11.24
CA ASN A 17 -0.22 5.02 -11.69
C ASN A 17 0.60 5.85 -10.67
N ILE A 18 0.47 5.51 -9.39
CA ILE A 18 1.19 6.14 -8.27
C ILE A 18 2.10 5.10 -7.60
N THR A 19 3.21 5.55 -7.02
CA THR A 19 4.20 4.67 -6.36
C THR A 19 4.15 4.74 -4.83
N GLN A 20 3.29 5.59 -4.28
CA GLN A 20 3.12 5.80 -2.85
C GLN A 20 1.65 6.01 -2.50
N LEU A 21 1.23 5.50 -1.35
CA LEU A 21 -0.13 5.66 -0.82
C LEU A 21 -0.08 6.23 0.59
N VAL A 22 -0.81 7.31 0.85
CA VAL A 22 -0.97 7.86 2.20
C VAL A 22 -1.99 7.03 2.97
N VAL A 23 -1.65 6.68 4.21
CA VAL A 23 -2.52 5.94 5.12
C VAL A 23 -3.03 6.89 6.20
N LEU A 24 -4.34 6.91 6.37
CA LEU A 24 -5.01 7.62 7.44
C LEU A 24 -5.60 6.61 8.42
N ASP A 25 -5.42 6.86 9.72
CA ASP A 25 -6.17 6.20 10.78
C ASP A 25 -7.14 7.22 11.39
N SER A 26 -8.44 6.94 11.30
CA SER A 26 -9.48 7.80 11.87
C SER A 26 -9.37 9.27 11.42
N GLY A 27 -8.96 9.48 10.16
CA GLY A 27 -8.76 10.81 9.56
C GLY A 27 -7.45 11.49 9.93
N GLN A 28 -6.62 10.89 10.78
CA GLN A 28 -5.29 11.36 11.12
C GLN A 28 -4.24 10.66 10.27
N PHE A 29 -3.18 11.38 9.92
CA PHE A 29 -2.06 10.79 9.18
C PHE A 29 -1.39 9.71 10.03
N ALA A 30 -1.40 8.48 9.52
CA ALA A 30 -0.78 7.33 10.17
C ALA A 30 0.55 6.95 9.51
N GLY A 31 0.73 7.27 8.23
CA GLY A 31 1.96 6.99 7.49
C GLY A 31 1.75 6.94 5.99
N PHE A 32 2.70 6.30 5.30
CA PHE A 32 2.60 6.03 3.87
C PHE A 32 3.17 4.64 3.55
N ILE A 33 2.75 4.10 2.42
CA ILE A 33 3.22 2.83 1.87
C ILE A 33 3.90 3.13 0.53
N HIS A 34 5.11 2.60 0.32
CA HIS A 34 5.74 2.61 -1.00
C HIS A 34 5.44 1.32 -1.76
N LEU A 35 5.20 1.46 -3.06
CA LEU A 35 5.03 0.35 -4.00
C LEU A 35 6.19 -0.64 -3.93
N HIS A 36 7.42 -0.12 -3.89
CA HIS A 36 8.63 -0.94 -3.92
C HIS A 36 8.81 -1.79 -2.66
N ASP A 37 8.36 -1.31 -1.51
CA ASP A 37 8.46 -2.03 -0.24
C ASP A 37 7.50 -3.23 -0.25
N VAL A 38 6.27 -3.02 -0.73
CA VAL A 38 5.26 -4.07 -0.88
C VAL A 38 5.71 -5.17 -1.85
N LEU A 39 6.34 -4.79 -2.97
CA LEU A 39 6.89 -5.76 -3.92
C LEU A 39 8.06 -6.56 -3.35
N ARG A 40 8.85 -5.96 -2.46
CA ARG A 40 10.03 -6.60 -1.86
C ARG A 40 9.66 -7.60 -0.77
N GLU A 41 8.61 -7.30 0.01
CA GLU A 41 8.13 -8.19 1.07
C GLU A 41 7.32 -9.39 0.54
N GLY A 42 6.68 -9.27 -0.64
CA GLY A 42 5.93 -10.37 -1.27
C GLY A 42 6.77 -11.41 -2.04
N LEU A 43 8.10 -11.28 -2.05
CA LEU A 43 9.04 -12.16 -2.77
C LEU A 43 9.88 -13.06 -1.83
N VAL A 44 9.30 -13.52 -0.72
CA VAL A 44 9.90 -14.55 0.16
C VAL A 44 9.12 -15.86 0.06
#